data_AF-A0A918XR39-F1
#
_entry.id   AF-A0A918XR39-F1
#
_cell.length_a   1.000
_cell.length_b   1.000
_cell.length_c   1.000
_cell.angle_alpha   90.00
_cell.angle_beta   90.00
_cell.angle_gamma   90.00
#
_symmetry.space_group_name_H-M   'P 1'
#
loop_
_entity.id
_entity.type
_entity.pdbx_description
1 polymer ?
#
loop_
_entity_poly.entity_id
_entity_poly.type
_entity_poly.pdbx_seq_one_letter_code
_entity_poly.pdbx_strand_id
1 'polypeptide(L)'
;MRLLFLALIVLLAPTQQAVAVEPGERHRARLELLGRQIPLPAGEWSVLGRGSNVLTSGSPGAYGTIDNVILARRDGERIDALVEINTNRLHVSGGWGSAHDCTREDSLARVAFYKTPIDGFCLFVVPTALGEADAPGPAAWTDARTALHQGTAAPSPTWLTVGFRISDRHDVLDVRYHFDPDRLDLPPAAETAWTVEAVLADPKRYDAVNQLAAWGGLAAGLVADGFEGKLAEKAAAPLPNAWEVPVPKEAADAVTGGEAQGRVSRTARIAALDELAESGVITREDQEAYRKAIEEMPPPPTPDDYYRLLGAKVVSFNFFRVSVDYILAFVVTVNAAISGYITATIVATHSVAQVFNDMWWDNYIAAQATANSSMVDFVYAGVRIGEPA
;
A
#
# COMPACT_ATOMS: atom_id res chain seq x y z
N MET A 1 -5.76 -64.13 -7.06
CA MET A 1 -5.07 -63.17 -7.94
C MET A 1 -6.05 -62.05 -8.27
N ARG A 2 -6.09 -60.97 -7.46
CA ARG A 2 -6.94 -59.79 -7.71
C ARG A 2 -6.04 -58.58 -7.83
N LEU A 3 -6.22 -57.87 -8.95
CA LEU A 3 -5.55 -56.64 -9.35
C LEU A 3 -5.81 -55.51 -8.34
N LEU A 4 -4.79 -54.68 -8.09
CA LEU A 4 -4.97 -53.30 -7.65
C LEU A 4 -4.16 -52.40 -8.59
N PHE A 5 -4.85 -51.74 -9.51
CA PHE A 5 -4.29 -50.65 -10.32
C PHE A 5 -4.47 -49.35 -9.53
N LEU A 6 -3.39 -48.78 -9.02
CA LEU A 6 -3.37 -47.43 -8.45
C LEU A 6 -3.32 -46.44 -9.63
N ALA A 7 -4.44 -45.78 -9.93
CA ALA A 7 -4.48 -44.69 -10.89
C ALA A 7 -3.99 -43.40 -10.20
N LEU A 8 -2.76 -42.99 -10.53
CA LEU A 8 -2.18 -41.72 -10.11
C LEU A 8 -2.80 -40.60 -10.97
N ILE A 9 -3.82 -39.94 -10.45
CA ILE A 9 -4.39 -38.73 -11.06
C ILE A 9 -3.45 -37.56 -10.72
N VAL A 10 -2.60 -37.18 -11.67
CA VAL A 10 -1.83 -35.93 -11.61
C VAL A 10 -2.80 -34.79 -11.88
N LEU A 11 -3.25 -34.10 -10.82
CA LEU A 11 -3.96 -32.83 -10.93
C LEU A 11 -2.98 -31.78 -11.47
N LEU A 12 -2.96 -31.62 -12.79
CA LEU A 12 -2.37 -30.46 -13.44
C LEU A 12 -3.21 -29.25 -13.05
N ALA A 13 -2.81 -28.55 -11.99
CA ALA A 13 -3.34 -27.22 -11.70
C ALA A 13 -3.07 -26.35 -12.94
N PRO A 14 -4.08 -25.66 -13.49
CA PRO A 14 -3.86 -24.74 -14.59
C PRO A 14 -2.86 -23.69 -14.12
N THR A 15 -1.67 -23.68 -14.70
CA THR A 15 -0.76 -22.55 -14.59
C THR A 15 -1.44 -21.38 -15.28
N GLN A 16 -2.11 -20.53 -14.50
CA GLN A 16 -2.58 -19.23 -14.94
C GLN A 16 -1.34 -18.47 -15.42
N GLN A 17 -1.12 -18.44 -16.73
CA GLN A 17 -0.11 -17.57 -17.30
C GLN A 17 -0.56 -16.15 -16.97
N ALA A 18 0.29 -15.40 -16.28
CA ALA A 18 0.08 -13.98 -16.03
C ALA A 18 -0.07 -13.31 -17.40
N VAL A 19 -1.29 -12.91 -17.75
CA VAL A 19 -1.55 -12.16 -18.97
C VAL A 19 -0.80 -10.84 -18.84
N ALA A 20 0.03 -10.55 -19.83
CA ALA A 20 0.76 -9.30 -19.90
C ALA A 20 -0.25 -8.17 -20.09
N VAL A 21 -0.18 -7.13 -19.25
CA VAL A 21 -0.96 -5.89 -19.39
C VAL A 21 -0.45 -5.11 -20.60
N GLU A 22 -1.28 -4.83 -21.58
CA GLU A 22 -0.87 -4.18 -22.83
C GLU A 22 -1.50 -2.79 -23.03
N PRO A 23 -0.80 -1.83 -23.67
CA PRO A 23 -1.40 -0.55 -24.03
C PRO A 23 -2.69 -0.70 -24.85
N GLY A 24 -3.72 0.07 -24.49
CA GLY A 24 -5.06 0.01 -25.08
C GLY A 24 -6.01 -0.98 -24.41
N GLU A 25 -5.52 -1.89 -23.55
CA GLU A 25 -6.39 -2.74 -22.73
C GLU A 25 -7.24 -1.90 -21.79
N ARG A 26 -8.44 -2.41 -21.48
CA ARG A 26 -9.42 -1.72 -20.65
C ARG A 26 -9.74 -2.53 -19.40
N HIS A 27 -9.75 -1.85 -18.27
CA HIS A 27 -9.98 -2.43 -16.96
C HIS A 27 -11.10 -1.71 -16.22
N ARG A 28 -11.78 -2.43 -15.34
CA ARG A 28 -12.80 -1.93 -14.43
C ARG A 28 -12.56 -2.55 -13.06
N ALA A 29 -12.79 -1.77 -12.00
CA ALA A 29 -12.65 -2.15 -10.60
C ALA A 29 -11.25 -2.57 -10.12
N ARG A 30 -10.45 -3.27 -10.93
CA ARG A 30 -9.06 -3.61 -10.61
C ARG A 30 -8.19 -3.87 -11.85
N LEU A 31 -6.88 -3.76 -11.65
CA LEU A 31 -5.83 -4.26 -12.54
C LEU A 31 -5.00 -5.32 -11.81
N GLU A 32 -4.58 -6.39 -12.48
CA GLU A 32 -3.59 -7.33 -11.93
C GLU A 32 -2.22 -7.07 -12.57
N LEU A 33 -1.20 -6.89 -11.75
CA LEU A 33 0.17 -6.65 -12.21
C LEU A 33 1.15 -7.41 -11.30
N LEU A 34 1.87 -8.38 -11.88
CA LEU A 34 2.90 -9.16 -11.18
C LEU A 34 2.40 -9.76 -9.85
N GLY A 35 1.21 -10.36 -9.86
CA GLY A 35 0.61 -11.01 -8.68
C GLY A 35 -0.04 -10.03 -7.70
N ARG A 36 0.09 -8.72 -7.90
CA ARG A 36 -0.59 -7.69 -7.11
C ARG A 36 -1.86 -7.24 -7.81
N GLN A 37 -2.84 -6.83 -7.02
CA GLN A 37 -4.12 -6.33 -7.50
C GLN A 37 -4.22 -4.86 -7.14
N ILE A 38 -4.44 -3.99 -8.12
CA ILE A 38 -4.54 -2.55 -7.93
C ILE A 38 -6.02 -2.20 -8.04
N PRO A 39 -6.66 -1.75 -6.96
CA PRO A 39 -8.06 -1.33 -7.01
C PRO A 39 -8.19 -0.07 -7.89
N LEU A 40 -9.24 0.01 -8.70
CA LEU A 40 -9.51 1.13 -9.59
C LEU A 40 -10.80 1.85 -9.16
N PRO A 41 -10.82 3.19 -9.16
CA PRO A 41 -12.05 3.96 -9.01
C PRO A 41 -13.10 3.57 -10.04
N ALA A 42 -14.36 3.84 -9.72
CA ALA A 42 -15.48 3.67 -10.63
C ALA A 42 -15.18 4.35 -11.99
N GLY A 43 -15.47 3.61 -13.06
CA GLY A 43 -15.17 4.01 -14.42
C GLY A 43 -14.47 2.90 -15.21
N GLU A 44 -14.27 3.19 -16.50
CA GLU A 44 -13.46 2.38 -17.40
C GLU A 44 -12.08 3.02 -17.55
N TRP A 45 -11.04 2.21 -17.35
CA TRP A 45 -9.65 2.66 -17.34
C TRP A 45 -8.90 2.02 -18.50
N SER A 46 -8.28 2.82 -19.36
CA SER A 46 -7.45 2.33 -20.46
C SER A 46 -5.97 2.41 -20.10
N VAL A 47 -5.21 1.36 -20.39
CA VAL A 47 -3.74 1.38 -20.28
C VAL A 47 -3.18 2.33 -21.33
N LEU A 48 -2.53 3.41 -20.91
CA LEU A 48 -1.88 4.36 -21.81
C LEU A 48 -0.45 3.99 -22.13
N GLY A 49 0.27 3.44 -21.15
CA GLY A 49 1.68 3.12 -21.29
C GLY A 49 2.11 2.04 -20.31
N ARG A 50 3.09 1.25 -20.73
CA ARG A 50 3.74 0.25 -19.91
C ARG A 50 5.23 0.29 -20.17
N GLY A 51 6.01 0.11 -19.11
CA GLY A 51 7.45 0.10 -19.21
C GLY A 51 8.08 -0.57 -18.01
N SER A 52 9.40 -0.51 -17.98
CA SER A 52 10.17 -0.90 -16.81
C SER A 52 11.42 -0.05 -16.74
N ASN A 53 11.85 0.26 -15.53
CA ASN A 53 13.11 0.95 -15.26
C ASN A 53 13.96 0.12 -14.29
N VAL A 54 15.27 0.27 -14.40
CA VAL A 54 16.21 -0.34 -13.45
C VAL A 54 16.40 0.65 -12.31
N LEU A 55 16.09 0.21 -11.10
CA LEU A 55 16.34 0.96 -9.87
C LEU A 55 17.74 0.62 -9.34
N THR A 56 18.59 1.65 -9.29
CA THR A 56 19.87 1.64 -8.58
C THR A 56 19.77 2.61 -7.41
N SER A 57 19.04 2.25 -6.35
CA SER A 57 18.71 3.16 -5.25
C SER A 57 19.92 3.57 -4.38
N GLY A 58 21.09 2.93 -4.57
CA GLY A 58 22.24 3.08 -3.68
C GLY A 58 22.03 2.52 -2.28
N SER A 59 20.80 2.10 -1.95
CA SER A 59 20.45 1.51 -0.66
C SER A 59 20.63 -0.01 -0.68
N PRO A 60 21.26 -0.60 0.35
CA PRO A 60 21.33 -2.05 0.51
C PRO A 60 19.92 -2.66 0.56
N GLY A 61 19.56 -3.46 -0.45
CA GLY A 61 18.33 -4.24 -0.46
C GLY A 61 17.24 -3.77 -1.42
N ALA A 62 17.18 -2.48 -1.78
CA ALA A 62 16.17 -1.96 -2.69
C ALA A 62 16.73 -1.79 -4.12
N TYR A 63 16.72 -2.84 -4.92
CA TYR A 63 17.30 -2.85 -6.26
C TYR A 63 16.48 -3.71 -7.23
N GLY A 64 16.73 -3.53 -8.53
CA GLY A 64 16.21 -4.40 -9.57
C GLY A 64 15.29 -3.68 -10.55
N THR A 65 14.47 -4.44 -11.25
CA THR A 65 13.54 -3.92 -12.26
C THR A 65 12.21 -3.56 -11.61
N ILE A 66 11.79 -2.31 -11.82
CA ILE A 66 10.47 -1.81 -11.47
C ILE A 66 9.64 -1.81 -12.74
N ASP A 67 8.51 -2.52 -12.74
CA ASP A 67 7.52 -2.45 -13.80
C ASP A 67 6.61 -1.24 -13.54
N ASN A 68 6.30 -0.48 -14.58
CA ASN A 68 5.50 0.73 -14.51
C ASN A 68 4.30 0.59 -15.47
N VAL A 69 3.11 0.92 -15.00
CA VAL A 69 1.88 0.95 -15.82
C VAL A 69 1.13 2.25 -15.54
N ILE A 70 0.74 2.95 -16.60
CA ILE A 70 -0.11 4.15 -16.52
C ILE A 70 -1.47 3.83 -17.11
N LEU A 71 -2.53 4.07 -16.33
CA LEU A 71 -3.91 4.01 -16.79
C LEU A 71 -4.50 5.40 -16.84
N ALA A 72 -5.49 5.59 -17.71
CA ALA A 72 -6.30 6.80 -17.76
C ALA A 72 -7.78 6.48 -17.76
N ARG A 73 -8.55 7.34 -17.08
CA ARG A 73 -9.98 7.46 -17.25
C ARG A 73 -10.26 8.65 -18.15
N ARG A 74 -11.26 8.50 -19.02
CA ARG A 74 -11.73 9.58 -19.89
C ARG A 74 -13.15 9.96 -19.52
N ASP A 75 -13.42 11.26 -19.52
CA ASP A 75 -14.76 11.84 -19.54
C ASP A 75 -14.92 12.62 -20.86
N GLY A 76 -15.65 12.03 -21.80
CA GLY A 76 -15.69 12.50 -23.18
C GLY A 76 -14.32 12.43 -23.86
N GLU A 77 -13.83 13.57 -24.35
CA GLU A 77 -12.50 13.68 -24.98
C GLU A 77 -11.38 14.00 -23.99
N ARG A 78 -11.69 14.30 -22.72
CA ARG A 78 -10.73 14.73 -21.71
C ARG A 78 -10.32 13.55 -20.83
N ILE A 79 -9.03 13.43 -20.53
CA ILE A 79 -8.54 12.57 -19.46
C ILE A 79 -8.73 13.33 -18.14
N ASP A 80 -9.51 12.78 -17.22
CA ASP A 80 -9.87 13.43 -15.95
C ASP A 80 -9.23 12.76 -14.72
N ALA A 81 -8.67 11.57 -14.91
CA ALA A 81 -7.95 10.83 -13.90
C ALA A 81 -6.87 9.94 -14.52
N LEU A 82 -5.74 9.78 -13.82
CA LEU A 82 -4.68 8.84 -14.16
C LEU A 82 -4.37 7.93 -12.97
N VAL A 83 -3.89 6.72 -13.24
CA VAL A 83 -3.30 5.85 -12.22
C VAL A 83 -1.89 5.49 -12.66
N GLU A 84 -0.92 5.88 -11.85
CA GLU A 84 0.47 5.45 -11.97
C GLU A 84 0.73 4.28 -11.03
N ILE A 85 1.27 3.19 -11.56
CA ILE A 85 1.55 1.98 -10.80
C ILE A 85 3.02 1.64 -10.99
N ASN A 86 3.75 1.50 -9.88
CA ASN A 86 5.12 1.06 -9.86
C ASN A 86 5.28 -0.12 -8.90
N THR A 87 5.88 -1.20 -9.36
CA THR A 87 6.12 -2.38 -8.50
C THR A 87 7.34 -3.17 -8.92
N ASN A 88 7.99 -3.85 -7.99
CA ASN A 88 9.17 -4.66 -8.27
C ASN A 88 8.80 -5.97 -8.98
N ARG A 89 9.57 -6.30 -10.01
CA ARG A 89 9.44 -7.58 -10.73
C ARG A 89 10.06 -8.75 -9.97
N LEU A 90 11.12 -8.51 -9.21
CA LEU A 90 11.82 -9.54 -8.44
C LEU A 90 11.75 -9.20 -6.95
N HIS A 91 11.44 -10.21 -6.13
CA HIS A 91 11.51 -10.12 -4.69
C HIS A 91 12.93 -9.77 -4.24
N VAL A 92 13.06 -8.83 -3.30
CA VAL A 92 14.33 -8.53 -2.62
C VAL A 92 14.33 -9.10 -1.21
N SER A 93 15.39 -8.89 -0.41
CA SER A 93 15.45 -9.43 0.96
C SER A 93 15.73 -8.38 2.03
N GLY A 94 16.01 -7.14 1.62
CA GLY A 94 16.39 -6.02 2.49
C GLY A 94 15.31 -4.95 2.66
N GLY A 95 14.10 -5.18 2.13
CA GLY A 95 13.02 -4.19 2.12
C GLY A 95 13.24 -3.07 1.10
N TRP A 96 12.29 -2.14 1.07
CA TRP A 96 12.17 -1.08 0.06
C TRP A 96 12.31 0.33 0.61
N GLY A 97 12.68 0.48 1.89
CA GLY A 97 12.83 1.77 2.54
C GLY A 97 11.53 2.59 2.57
N SER A 98 11.66 3.92 2.66
CA SER A 98 10.53 4.85 2.61
C SER A 98 10.56 5.61 1.29
N ALA A 99 9.41 5.95 0.72
CA ALA A 99 9.32 6.99 -0.30
C ALA A 99 9.38 8.38 0.36
N HIS A 100 9.94 9.37 -0.35
CA HIS A 100 10.05 10.75 0.12
C HIS A 100 8.69 11.35 0.48
N ASP A 101 7.68 11.12 -0.36
CA ASP A 101 6.31 11.60 -0.13
C ASP A 101 5.67 11.00 1.15
N CYS A 102 6.19 9.89 1.67
CA CYS A 102 5.76 9.34 2.97
C CYS A 102 6.35 10.09 4.18
N THR A 103 7.32 10.97 3.99
CA THR A 103 8.06 11.65 5.08
C THR A 103 8.09 13.16 4.98
N ARG A 104 7.69 13.74 3.85
CA ARG A 104 7.68 15.18 3.62
C ARG A 104 6.72 15.94 4.56
N GLU A 105 7.09 17.18 4.85
CA GLU A 105 6.31 18.10 5.69
C GLU A 105 5.39 19.01 4.87
N ASP A 106 5.67 19.18 3.57
CA ASP A 106 4.89 20.01 2.64
C ASP A 106 3.80 19.24 1.89
N SER A 107 3.55 17.97 2.27
CA SER A 107 2.39 17.22 1.75
C SER A 107 1.08 17.84 2.25
N LEU A 108 0.08 17.94 1.38
CA LEU A 108 -1.23 18.50 1.70
C LEU A 108 -2.01 17.61 2.70
N ALA A 109 -1.79 16.30 2.64
CA ALA A 109 -2.18 15.36 3.68
C ALA A 109 -1.20 14.18 3.69
N ARG A 110 -0.99 13.57 4.86
CA ARG A 110 -0.09 12.42 5.00
C ARG A 110 -0.49 11.52 6.16
N VAL A 111 -0.44 10.22 5.94
CA VAL A 111 -0.76 9.21 6.95
C VAL A 111 0.22 8.06 6.82
N ALA A 112 1.00 7.81 7.87
CA ALA A 112 1.71 6.54 8.01
C ALA A 112 0.81 5.57 8.81
N PHE A 113 0.33 4.51 8.15
CA PHE A 113 -0.43 3.46 8.83
C PHE A 113 0.50 2.63 9.72
N TYR A 114 1.64 2.23 9.16
CA TYR A 114 2.78 1.67 9.89
C TYR A 114 4.08 1.94 9.11
N LYS A 115 5.19 1.95 9.83
CA LYS A 115 6.54 2.07 9.26
C LYS A 115 7.50 1.30 10.15
N THR A 116 8.15 0.29 9.59
CA THR A 116 9.26 -0.42 10.22
C THR A 116 10.50 -0.26 9.33
N PRO A 117 11.67 -0.83 9.71
CA PRO A 117 12.83 -0.77 8.85
C PRO A 117 12.73 -1.61 7.57
N ILE A 118 11.82 -2.59 7.50
CA ILE A 118 11.72 -3.54 6.37
C ILE A 118 10.37 -3.52 5.66
N ASP A 119 9.33 -2.98 6.30
CA ASP A 119 7.99 -2.85 5.74
C ASP A 119 7.40 -1.47 6.07
N GLY A 120 6.36 -1.08 5.35
CA GLY A 120 5.71 0.19 5.58
C GLY A 120 4.47 0.36 4.73
N PHE A 121 3.54 1.16 5.23
CA PHE A 121 2.38 1.58 4.47
C PHE A 121 2.05 3.04 4.76
N CYS A 122 2.08 3.87 3.72
CA CYS A 122 1.75 5.29 3.80
C CYS A 122 0.72 5.69 2.74
N LEU A 123 -0.05 6.72 3.07
CA LEU A 123 -0.92 7.51 2.19
C LEU A 123 -0.39 8.95 2.19
N PHE A 124 -0.44 9.62 1.04
CA PHE A 124 -0.16 11.05 0.93
C PHE A 124 -1.06 11.71 -0.11
N VAL A 125 -1.27 13.02 0.06
CA VAL A 125 -1.90 13.91 -0.92
C VAL A 125 -0.93 15.03 -1.25
N VAL A 126 -0.58 15.17 -2.53
CA VAL A 126 0.37 16.19 -3.01
C VAL A 126 -0.13 16.78 -4.32
N PRO A 127 0.18 18.05 -4.63
CA PRO A 127 -0.03 18.57 -5.97
C PRO A 127 1.08 18.02 -6.90
N THR A 128 0.76 17.80 -8.17
CA THR A 128 1.70 17.22 -9.14
C THR A 128 1.55 17.92 -10.49
N ALA A 129 2.66 18.37 -11.06
CA ALA A 129 2.70 18.86 -12.43
C ALA A 129 3.10 17.70 -13.35
N LEU A 130 2.17 17.16 -14.15
CA LEU A 130 2.41 15.97 -14.99
C LEU A 130 3.42 16.21 -16.15
N GLY A 131 3.85 17.45 -16.34
CA GLY A 131 4.88 17.85 -17.29
C GLY A 131 4.40 18.03 -18.73
N GLU A 132 5.29 18.58 -19.55
CA GLU A 132 5.08 18.76 -20.99
C GLU A 132 5.09 17.42 -21.74
N ALA A 133 4.52 17.42 -22.95
CA ALA A 133 4.36 16.22 -23.77
C ALA A 133 5.68 15.48 -24.07
N ASP A 134 6.79 16.21 -24.19
CA ASP A 134 8.12 15.72 -24.56
C ASP A 134 9.10 15.62 -23.38
N ALA A 135 8.65 15.90 -22.15
CA ALA A 135 9.52 15.86 -20.99
C ALA A 135 9.99 14.42 -20.70
N PRO A 136 11.26 14.23 -20.24
CA PRO A 136 11.84 12.91 -20.06
C PRO A 136 11.15 12.10 -18.95
N GLY A 137 11.29 10.77 -19.02
CA GLY A 137 10.74 9.84 -18.03
C GLY A 137 10.85 8.38 -18.45
N PRO A 138 10.34 7.44 -17.64
CA PRO A 138 10.21 6.04 -18.02
C PRO A 138 9.32 5.88 -19.27
N ALA A 139 9.53 4.83 -20.05
CA ALA A 139 8.79 4.60 -21.30
C ALA A 139 7.26 4.67 -21.11
N ALA A 140 6.74 4.12 -20.00
CA ALA A 140 5.31 4.17 -19.67
C ALA A 140 4.77 5.62 -19.63
N TRP A 141 5.59 6.56 -19.16
CA TRP A 141 5.22 7.97 -19.06
C TRP A 141 5.35 8.71 -20.38
N THR A 142 6.33 8.36 -21.23
CA THR A 142 6.45 8.95 -22.57
C THR A 142 5.18 8.70 -23.38
N ASP A 143 4.66 7.48 -23.34
CA ASP A 143 3.41 7.10 -24.02
C ASP A 143 2.20 7.82 -23.40
N ALA A 144 2.12 7.82 -22.07
CA ALA A 144 1.00 8.44 -21.35
C ALA A 144 0.92 9.97 -21.54
N ARG A 145 2.05 10.69 -21.52
CA ARG A 145 2.07 12.15 -21.76
C ARG A 145 1.66 12.49 -23.18
N THR A 146 2.14 11.71 -24.15
CA THR A 146 1.72 11.85 -25.54
C THR A 146 0.19 11.73 -25.65
N ALA A 147 -0.41 10.75 -24.98
CA ALA A 147 -1.87 10.58 -24.97
C ALA A 147 -2.61 11.63 -24.14
N LEU A 148 -2.02 12.16 -23.06
CA LEU A 148 -2.59 13.22 -22.22
C LEU A 148 -2.72 14.55 -22.97
N HIS A 149 -1.73 14.86 -23.82
CA HIS A 149 -1.70 16.07 -24.64
C HIS A 149 -2.36 15.88 -26.02
N GLN A 150 -2.95 14.70 -26.29
CA GLN A 150 -3.78 14.47 -27.47
C GLN A 150 -5.22 14.91 -27.20
N GLY A 151 -5.72 15.84 -28.00
CA GLY A 151 -7.12 16.28 -27.95
C GLY A 151 -7.25 17.78 -28.13
N THR A 152 -8.48 18.28 -27.95
CA THR A 152 -8.79 19.71 -28.03
C THR A 152 -8.71 20.42 -26.68
N ALA A 153 -8.78 19.66 -25.58
CA ALA A 153 -8.66 20.17 -24.22
C ALA A 153 -7.25 19.96 -23.69
N ALA A 154 -6.58 21.04 -23.29
CA ALA A 154 -5.30 20.95 -22.61
C ALA A 154 -5.49 20.34 -21.20
N PRO A 155 -4.55 19.51 -20.72
CA PRO A 155 -4.60 19.02 -19.35
C PRO A 155 -4.42 20.16 -18.35
N SER A 156 -4.96 19.99 -17.14
CA SER A 156 -4.74 20.93 -16.05
C SER A 156 -3.24 21.04 -15.72
N PRO A 157 -2.73 22.25 -15.45
CA PRO A 157 -1.30 22.46 -15.17
C PRO A 157 -0.87 21.82 -13.84
N THR A 158 -1.81 21.65 -12.91
CA THR A 158 -1.59 20.98 -11.63
C THR A 158 -2.70 19.97 -11.40
N TRP A 159 -2.30 18.78 -10.97
CA TRP A 159 -3.17 17.68 -10.59
C TRP A 159 -3.05 17.46 -9.09
N LEU A 160 -4.08 16.89 -8.47
CA LEU A 160 -4.00 16.39 -7.10
C LEU A 160 -3.72 14.91 -7.12
N THR A 161 -2.67 14.49 -6.43
CA THR A 161 -2.25 13.09 -6.40
C THR A 161 -2.52 12.51 -5.04
N VAL A 162 -3.34 11.46 -5.00
CA VAL A 162 -3.46 10.57 -3.84
C VAL A 162 -2.53 9.39 -4.06
N GLY A 163 -1.45 9.31 -3.30
CA GLY A 163 -0.44 8.27 -3.41
C GLY A 163 -0.46 7.30 -2.25
N PHE A 164 -0.16 6.04 -2.55
CA PHE A 164 0.04 4.97 -1.59
C PHE A 164 1.38 4.32 -1.85
N ARG A 165 2.16 4.13 -0.78
CA ARG A 165 3.37 3.31 -0.80
C ARG A 165 3.19 2.21 0.23
N ILE A 166 3.08 0.98 -0.23
CA ILE A 166 3.08 -0.21 0.61
C ILE A 166 4.25 -1.10 0.23
N SER A 167 4.96 -1.62 1.22
CA SER A 167 6.05 -2.54 1.01
C SER A 167 6.18 -3.50 2.17
N ASP A 168 6.67 -4.69 1.87
CA ASP A 168 7.21 -5.62 2.85
C ASP A 168 8.71 -5.87 2.60
N ARG A 169 9.26 -6.90 3.24
CA ARG A 169 10.67 -7.28 3.10
C ARG A 169 11.08 -7.61 1.66
N HIS A 170 10.13 -8.04 0.84
CA HIS A 170 10.34 -8.61 -0.49
C HIS A 170 9.83 -7.70 -1.58
N ASP A 171 8.72 -7.01 -1.34
CA ASP A 171 7.86 -6.45 -2.35
C ASP A 171 7.42 -5.03 -2.04
N VAL A 172 7.10 -4.29 -3.09
CA VAL A 172 6.64 -2.91 -3.01
C VAL A 172 5.60 -2.63 -4.09
N LEU A 173 4.59 -1.86 -3.70
CA LEU A 173 3.62 -1.24 -4.58
C LEU A 173 3.56 0.24 -4.25
N ASP A 174 3.82 1.06 -5.27
CA ASP A 174 3.61 2.49 -5.25
C ASP A 174 2.53 2.79 -6.27
N VAL A 175 1.35 3.18 -5.80
CA VAL A 175 0.21 3.52 -6.65
C VAL A 175 -0.21 4.96 -6.40
N ARG A 176 -0.28 5.75 -7.46
CA ARG A 176 -0.65 7.16 -7.41
C ARG A 176 -1.85 7.41 -8.30
N TYR A 177 -2.91 7.94 -7.70
CA TYR A 177 -4.12 8.34 -8.39
C TYR A 177 -4.05 9.85 -8.60
N HIS A 178 -3.90 10.27 -9.84
CA HIS A 178 -3.87 11.68 -10.21
C HIS A 178 -5.27 12.10 -10.63
N PHE A 179 -5.72 13.20 -10.06
CA PHE A 179 -7.07 13.70 -10.12
C PHE A 179 -7.06 15.14 -10.65
N ASP A 180 -7.81 15.37 -11.73
CA ASP A 180 -7.92 16.70 -12.35
C ASP A 180 -8.76 17.63 -11.45
N PRO A 181 -8.19 18.72 -10.90
CA PRO A 181 -8.90 19.59 -9.97
C PRO A 181 -10.11 20.29 -10.58
N ASP A 182 -10.22 20.37 -11.91
CA ASP A 182 -11.41 20.92 -12.58
C ASP A 182 -12.68 20.10 -12.26
N ARG A 183 -12.54 18.82 -11.90
CA ARG A 183 -13.65 17.97 -11.46
C ARG A 183 -14.13 18.27 -10.03
N LEU A 184 -13.39 19.09 -9.28
CA LEU A 184 -13.74 19.55 -7.93
C LEU A 184 -14.30 20.97 -7.93
N ASP A 185 -14.72 21.48 -9.09
CA ASP A 185 -15.21 22.86 -9.27
C ASP A 185 -14.20 23.93 -8.77
N LEU A 186 -12.91 23.60 -8.84
CA LEU A 186 -11.83 24.51 -8.47
C LEU A 186 -11.39 25.30 -9.70
N PRO A 187 -11.18 26.62 -9.57
CA PRO A 187 -10.60 27.39 -10.66
C PRO A 187 -9.14 26.94 -10.90
N PRO A 188 -8.66 26.97 -12.17
CA PRO A 188 -7.26 26.77 -12.47
C PRO A 188 -6.39 27.68 -11.60
N ALA A 189 -5.36 27.11 -10.99
CA ALA A 189 -4.52 27.81 -10.05
C ALA A 189 -3.05 27.56 -10.34
N ALA A 190 -2.21 28.56 -10.08
CA ALA A 190 -0.77 28.40 -10.14
C ALA A 190 -0.29 27.44 -9.05
N GLU A 191 0.91 26.91 -9.23
CA GLU A 191 1.55 25.97 -8.30
C GLU A 191 1.58 26.46 -6.85
N THR A 192 1.84 27.75 -6.64
CA THR A 192 1.87 28.39 -5.30
C THR A 192 0.53 28.40 -4.58
N ALA A 193 -0.58 28.15 -5.28
CA ALA A 193 -1.90 28.02 -4.65
C ALA A 193 -2.10 26.66 -3.97
N TRP A 194 -1.16 25.73 -4.14
CA TRP A 194 -1.18 24.38 -3.61
C TRP A 194 -0.10 24.12 -2.57
N THR A 195 0.43 25.17 -1.93
CA THR A 195 1.21 25.01 -0.69
C THR A 195 0.26 24.73 0.48
N VAL A 196 0.79 24.15 1.57
CA VAL A 196 -0.01 23.87 2.78
C VAL A 196 -0.68 25.14 3.29
N GLU A 197 0.04 26.26 3.38
CA GLU A 197 -0.50 27.54 3.85
C GLU A 197 -1.58 28.09 2.94
N ALA A 198 -1.39 28.01 1.62
CA ALA A 198 -2.35 28.49 0.64
C ALA A 198 -3.65 27.65 0.64
N VAL A 199 -3.51 26.33 0.80
CA VAL A 199 -4.65 25.41 0.92
C VAL A 199 -5.42 25.68 2.22
N LEU A 200 -4.75 25.85 3.36
CA LEU A 200 -5.41 26.17 4.63
C LEU A 200 -6.13 27.53 4.60
N ALA A 201 -5.67 28.47 3.78
CA ALA A 201 -6.28 29.79 3.63
C ALA A 201 -7.47 29.82 2.64
N ASP A 202 -7.64 28.80 1.79
CA ASP A 202 -8.73 28.71 0.82
C ASP A 202 -9.67 27.54 1.17
N PRO A 203 -10.90 27.82 1.68
CA PRO A 203 -11.84 26.78 2.07
C PRO A 203 -12.14 25.75 0.98
N LYS A 204 -12.20 26.15 -0.29
CA LYS A 204 -12.51 25.21 -1.38
C LYS A 204 -11.36 24.24 -1.63
N ARG A 205 -10.12 24.72 -1.58
CA ARG A 205 -8.95 23.84 -1.74
C ARG A 205 -8.77 22.95 -0.52
N TYR A 206 -9.03 23.48 0.67
CA TYR A 206 -9.03 22.69 1.90
C TYR A 206 -10.04 21.54 1.83
N ASP A 207 -11.28 21.82 1.41
CA ASP A 207 -12.33 20.82 1.23
C ASP A 207 -11.94 19.76 0.19
N ALA A 208 -11.38 20.19 -0.94
CA ALA A 208 -10.87 19.30 -1.98
C ALA A 208 -9.77 18.35 -1.45
N VAL A 209 -8.81 18.85 -0.69
CA VAL A 209 -7.75 18.01 -0.09
C VAL A 209 -8.34 17.05 0.94
N ASN A 210 -9.27 17.50 1.77
CA ASN A 210 -9.94 16.64 2.76
C ASN A 210 -10.78 15.54 2.10
N GLN A 211 -11.47 15.87 1.01
CA GLN A 211 -12.22 14.90 0.22
C GLN A 211 -11.31 13.81 -0.34
N LEU A 212 -10.18 14.18 -0.95
CA LEU A 212 -9.21 13.23 -1.47
C LEU A 212 -8.52 12.43 -0.36
N ALA A 213 -8.23 13.05 0.79
CA ALA A 213 -7.69 12.35 1.95
C ALA A 213 -8.70 11.34 2.53
N ALA A 214 -9.99 11.68 2.59
CA ALA A 214 -11.06 10.79 3.02
C ALA A 214 -11.22 9.62 2.04
N TRP A 215 -11.27 9.90 0.75
CA TRP A 215 -11.25 8.87 -0.30
C TRP A 215 -10.02 7.96 -0.16
N GLY A 216 -8.84 8.54 0.07
CA GLY A 216 -7.61 7.80 0.29
C GLY A 216 -7.67 6.88 1.52
N GLY A 217 -8.30 7.34 2.60
CA GLY A 217 -8.54 6.54 3.80
C GLY A 217 -9.48 5.35 3.57
N LEU A 218 -10.47 5.48 2.67
CA LEU A 218 -11.34 4.37 2.24
C LEU A 218 -10.57 3.40 1.34
N ALA A 219 -9.79 3.91 0.39
CA ALA A 219 -9.04 3.10 -0.56
C ALA A 219 -7.87 2.34 0.08
N ALA A 220 -7.31 2.83 1.19
CA ALA A 220 -6.13 2.24 1.84
C ALA A 220 -6.28 0.74 2.15
N GLY A 221 -7.43 0.31 2.67
CA GLY A 221 -7.67 -1.11 2.97
C GLY A 221 -7.63 -1.99 1.73
N LEU A 222 -8.21 -1.52 0.63
CA LEU A 222 -8.26 -2.24 -0.64
C LEU A 222 -6.91 -2.24 -1.36
N VAL A 223 -6.11 -1.18 -1.20
CA VAL A 223 -4.72 -1.15 -1.68
C VAL A 223 -3.87 -2.16 -0.91
N ALA A 224 -4.04 -2.27 0.42
CA ALA A 224 -3.35 -3.26 1.23
C ALA A 224 -3.78 -4.69 0.87
N ASP A 225 -5.08 -4.96 0.78
CA ASP A 225 -5.60 -6.26 0.31
C ASP A 225 -5.10 -6.59 -1.10
N GLY A 226 -5.04 -5.58 -1.97
CA GLY A 226 -4.54 -5.71 -3.32
C GLY A 226 -3.04 -6.03 -3.40
N PHE A 227 -2.22 -5.42 -2.55
CA PHE A 227 -0.80 -5.75 -2.40
C PHE A 227 -0.60 -7.21 -1.99
N GLU A 228 -1.47 -7.74 -1.11
CA GLU A 228 -1.45 -9.13 -0.67
C GLU A 228 -2.13 -10.11 -1.66
N GLY A 229 -2.66 -9.61 -2.79
CA GLY A 229 -3.37 -10.43 -3.79
C GLY A 229 -4.75 -10.92 -3.34
N LYS A 230 -5.35 -10.29 -2.33
CA LYS A 230 -6.63 -10.69 -1.69
C LYS A 230 -7.83 -9.88 -2.13
N LEU A 231 -7.65 -8.88 -3.01
CA LEU A 231 -8.74 -8.01 -3.45
C LEU A 231 -9.85 -8.82 -4.14
N ALA A 232 -9.49 -9.80 -4.99
CA ALA A 232 -10.48 -10.62 -5.69
C ALA A 232 -11.40 -11.45 -4.80
N GLU A 233 -10.94 -11.81 -3.61
CA GLU A 233 -11.69 -12.61 -2.64
C GLU A 233 -12.62 -11.75 -1.79
N LYS A 234 -12.28 -10.47 -1.62
CA LYS A 234 -12.92 -9.57 -0.65
C LYS A 234 -13.78 -8.48 -1.29
N ALA A 235 -13.45 -8.04 -2.50
CA ALA A 235 -14.12 -6.94 -3.18
C ALA A 235 -14.12 -7.13 -4.70
N ALA A 236 -15.32 -7.32 -5.26
CA ALA A 236 -15.53 -7.25 -6.70
C ALA A 236 -15.82 -5.81 -7.18
N ALA A 237 -16.17 -4.91 -6.26
CA ALA A 237 -16.63 -3.58 -6.55
C ALA A 237 -15.49 -2.60 -6.82
N PRO A 238 -15.70 -1.62 -7.73
CA PRO A 238 -14.74 -0.54 -7.92
C PRO A 238 -14.69 0.37 -6.69
N LEU A 239 -13.55 1.02 -6.49
CA LEU A 239 -13.43 2.11 -5.52
C LEU A 239 -14.50 3.18 -5.81
N PRO A 240 -15.05 3.85 -4.79
CA PRO A 240 -15.95 4.98 -5.02
C PRO A 240 -15.26 6.06 -5.85
N ASN A 241 -16.04 6.85 -6.58
CA ASN A 241 -15.52 7.98 -7.32
C ASN A 241 -14.91 9.01 -6.35
N ALA A 242 -13.65 9.39 -6.54
CA ALA A 242 -12.97 10.31 -5.63
C ALA A 242 -13.66 11.68 -5.53
N TRP A 243 -14.41 12.05 -6.57
CA TRP A 243 -15.19 13.29 -6.66
C TRP A 243 -16.51 13.27 -5.90
N GLU A 244 -16.95 12.10 -5.44
CA GLU A 244 -18.28 11.91 -4.83
C GLU A 244 -18.18 11.49 -3.36
N VAL A 245 -16.96 11.38 -2.81
CA VAL A 245 -16.79 11.05 -1.39
C VAL A 245 -17.17 12.27 -0.54
N PRO A 246 -18.20 12.17 0.33
CA PRO A 246 -18.56 13.27 1.19
C PRO A 246 -17.44 13.54 2.20
N VAL A 247 -17.16 14.83 2.44
CA VAL A 247 -16.28 15.25 3.53
C VAL A 247 -17.10 15.26 4.81
N PRO A 248 -16.79 14.44 5.83
CA PRO A 248 -17.50 14.49 7.10
C PRO A 248 -17.34 15.88 7.72
N LYS A 249 -18.45 16.62 7.90
CA LYS A 249 -18.44 17.97 8.47
C LYS A 249 -17.78 18.03 9.85
N GLU A 250 -17.87 16.94 10.62
CA GLU A 250 -17.27 16.81 11.96
C GLU A 250 -15.74 16.85 11.95
N ALA A 251 -15.10 16.45 10.83
CA ALA A 251 -13.64 16.51 10.71
C ALA A 251 -13.13 17.96 10.52
N ALA A 252 -13.95 18.84 9.94
CA ALA A 252 -13.61 20.26 9.75
C ALA A 252 -13.59 21.03 11.08
N ASP A 253 -14.46 20.67 12.03
CA ASP A 253 -14.54 21.33 13.34
C ASP A 253 -13.44 20.88 14.33
N ALA A 254 -12.86 19.68 14.12
CA ALA A 254 -11.85 19.08 14.99
C ALA A 254 -10.44 19.73 14.87
N VAL A 255 -10.22 20.61 13.89
CA VAL A 255 -8.93 21.30 13.63
C VAL A 255 -8.51 22.22 14.79
N THR A 256 -9.44 22.56 15.69
CA THR A 256 -9.15 23.40 16.87
C THR A 256 -8.39 22.66 17.99
N GLY A 257 -8.23 21.33 17.92
CA GLY A 257 -7.70 20.51 19.02
C GLY A 257 -6.20 20.28 19.09
N GLY A 258 -5.41 20.64 18.07
CA GLY A 258 -3.94 20.47 18.08
C GLY A 258 -3.42 19.01 18.10
N GLU A 259 -4.29 18.00 18.01
CA GLU A 259 -3.87 16.61 17.81
C GLU A 259 -3.69 16.30 16.32
N ALA A 260 -2.69 15.48 16.01
CA ALA A 260 -2.18 15.24 14.67
C ALA A 260 -3.29 14.94 13.63
N GLN A 261 -3.43 15.86 12.68
CA GLN A 261 -4.16 15.68 11.44
C GLN A 261 -3.57 14.46 10.70
N GLY A 262 -4.41 13.46 10.40
CA GLY A 262 -3.99 12.32 9.58
C GLY A 262 -4.68 10.99 9.89
N ARG A 263 -5.57 10.87 10.87
CA ARG A 263 -6.34 9.62 11.03
C ARG A 263 -7.83 9.93 11.07
N VAL A 264 -8.50 9.74 9.94
CA VAL A 264 -9.96 9.60 9.96
C VAL A 264 -10.26 8.38 10.85
N SER A 265 -10.92 8.62 11.98
CA SER A 265 -11.21 7.58 12.97
C SER A 265 -11.95 6.41 12.30
N ARG A 266 -11.86 5.19 12.87
CA ARG A 266 -12.66 4.05 12.38
C ARG A 266 -14.14 4.44 12.27
N THR A 267 -14.65 5.17 13.26
CA THR A 267 -16.01 5.72 13.29
C THR A 267 -16.29 6.65 12.11
N ALA A 268 -15.40 7.60 11.82
CA ALA A 268 -15.59 8.55 10.72
C ALA A 268 -15.52 7.86 9.34
N ARG A 269 -14.68 6.82 9.19
CA ARG A 269 -14.65 6.00 7.96
C ARG A 269 -15.94 5.20 7.77
N ILE A 270 -16.47 4.63 8.85
CA ILE A 270 -17.76 3.92 8.83
C ILE A 270 -18.90 4.89 8.49
N ALA A 271 -18.94 6.08 9.11
CA ALA A 271 -19.95 7.08 8.83
C ALA A 271 -19.93 7.54 7.37
N ALA A 272 -18.74 7.76 6.80
CA ALA A 272 -18.60 8.10 5.38
C ALA A 272 -19.11 6.98 4.44
N LEU A 273 -18.87 5.71 4.77
CA LEU A 273 -19.44 4.58 4.02
C LEU A 273 -20.97 4.54 4.12
N ASP A 274 -21.53 4.85 5.30
CA ASP A 274 -22.98 4.88 5.50
C ASP A 274 -23.63 5.97 4.64
N GLU A 275 -23.03 7.16 4.58
CA GLU A 275 -23.48 8.25 3.72
C GLU A 275 -23.37 7.92 2.22
N LEU A 276 -22.28 7.25 1.80
CA LEU A 276 -22.12 6.78 0.42
C LEU A 276 -23.18 5.75 0.02
N ALA A 277 -23.58 4.87 0.95
CA ALA A 277 -24.62 3.88 0.70
C ALA A 277 -26.03 4.51 0.69
N GLU A 278 -26.27 5.50 1.56
CA GLU A 278 -27.53 6.25 1.61
C GLU A 278 -27.72 7.14 0.38
N SER A 279 -26.65 7.73 -0.14
CA SER A 279 -26.67 8.51 -1.39
C SER A 279 -26.76 7.65 -2.66
N GLY A 280 -26.62 6.32 -2.54
CA GLY A 280 -26.68 5.39 -3.66
C GLY A 280 -25.41 5.35 -4.52
N VAL A 281 -24.32 5.96 -4.06
CA VAL A 281 -23.01 5.93 -4.74
C VAL A 281 -22.41 4.52 -4.71
N ILE A 282 -22.63 3.79 -3.61
CA ILE A 282 -22.25 2.38 -3.46
C ILE A 282 -23.49 1.54 -3.12
N THR A 283 -23.49 0.26 -3.51
CA THR A 283 -24.59 -0.64 -3.15
C THR A 283 -24.52 -1.02 -1.66
N ARG A 284 -25.62 -1.56 -1.10
CA ARG A 284 -25.62 -2.09 0.27
C ARG A 284 -24.67 -3.27 0.45
N GLU A 285 -24.47 -4.06 -0.60
CA GLU A 285 -23.51 -5.17 -0.61
C GLU A 285 -22.06 -4.65 -0.54
N ASP A 286 -21.75 -3.60 -1.33
CA ASP A 286 -20.43 -2.95 -1.30
C ASP A 286 -20.16 -2.30 0.06
N GLN A 287 -21.16 -1.64 0.64
CA GLN A 287 -21.10 -1.07 1.98
C GLN A 287 -20.72 -2.13 3.02
N GLU A 288 -21.35 -3.31 2.97
CA GLU A 288 -21.06 -4.41 3.88
C GLU A 288 -19.64 -4.96 3.67
N ALA A 289 -19.21 -5.11 2.42
CA ALA A 289 -17.85 -5.55 2.09
C ALA A 289 -16.78 -4.55 2.59
N TYR A 290 -16.98 -3.24 2.38
CA TYR A 290 -16.07 -2.21 2.85
C TYR A 290 -16.08 -2.05 4.36
N ARG A 291 -17.26 -2.12 4.98
CA ARG A 291 -17.39 -2.14 6.43
C ARG A 291 -16.64 -3.34 7.00
N LYS A 292 -16.86 -4.53 6.47
CA LYS A 292 -16.15 -5.74 6.87
C LYS A 292 -14.63 -5.56 6.74
N ALA A 293 -14.15 -5.00 5.62
CA ALA A 293 -12.73 -4.71 5.44
C ALA A 293 -12.18 -3.73 6.50
N ILE A 294 -12.92 -2.67 6.85
CA ILE A 294 -12.53 -1.72 7.90
C ILE A 294 -12.59 -2.35 9.30
N GLU A 295 -13.56 -3.22 9.54
CA GLU A 295 -13.79 -3.85 10.84
C GLU A 295 -12.86 -5.02 11.13
N GLU A 296 -12.53 -5.81 10.10
CA GLU A 296 -11.58 -6.92 10.13
C GLU A 296 -10.13 -6.46 9.97
N MET A 297 -9.91 -5.19 9.60
CA MET A 297 -8.58 -4.60 9.61
C MET A 297 -8.02 -4.74 11.03
N PRO A 298 -6.97 -5.55 11.24
CA PRO A 298 -6.41 -5.70 12.56
C PRO A 298 -6.02 -4.31 13.07
N PRO A 299 -6.26 -4.01 14.36
CA PRO A 299 -5.73 -2.77 14.93
C PRO A 299 -4.22 -2.73 14.61
N PRO A 300 -3.67 -1.55 14.28
CA PRO A 300 -2.24 -1.46 14.04
C PRO A 300 -1.53 -2.12 15.22
N PRO A 301 -0.57 -3.03 14.95
CA PRO A 301 0.02 -3.85 16.00
C PRO A 301 0.52 -2.92 17.09
N THR A 302 -0.07 -3.08 18.26
CA THR A 302 0.40 -2.36 19.44
C THR A 302 1.76 -2.95 19.82
N PRO A 303 2.60 -2.20 20.55
CA PRO A 303 3.80 -2.79 21.15
C PRO A 303 3.49 -4.10 21.90
N ASP A 304 2.32 -4.19 22.54
CA ASP A 304 1.86 -5.39 23.24
C ASP A 304 1.52 -6.57 22.30
N ASP A 305 1.04 -6.33 21.08
CA ASP A 305 0.79 -7.38 20.08
C ASP A 305 2.11 -7.99 19.58
N TYR A 306 3.15 -7.15 19.44
CA TYR A 306 4.51 -7.62 19.16
C TYR A 306 5.01 -8.54 20.29
N TYR A 307 4.86 -8.12 21.55
CA TYR A 307 5.27 -8.93 22.70
C TYR A 307 4.45 -10.23 22.86
N ARG A 308 3.16 -10.24 22.47
CA ARG A 308 2.32 -11.44 22.47
C ARG A 308 2.72 -12.44 21.39
N LEU A 309 2.94 -11.98 20.15
CA LEU A 309 3.43 -12.82 19.05
C LEU A 309 4.83 -13.38 19.37
N LEU A 310 5.69 -12.55 19.96
CA LEU A 310 6.98 -12.99 20.49
C LEU A 310 6.80 -14.06 21.57
N GLY A 311 5.92 -13.84 22.54
CA GLY A 311 5.58 -14.81 23.58
C GLY A 311 5.06 -16.14 23.01
N ALA A 312 4.18 -16.11 22.01
CA ALA A 312 3.65 -17.30 21.35
C ALA A 312 4.73 -18.07 20.57
N LYS A 313 5.61 -17.36 19.85
CA LYS A 313 6.77 -17.94 19.17
C LYS A 313 7.72 -18.60 20.15
N VAL A 314 7.96 -17.97 21.29
CA VAL A 314 8.82 -18.49 22.37
C VAL A 314 8.20 -19.74 23.00
N VAL A 315 6.91 -19.71 23.34
CA VAL A 315 6.23 -20.87 23.95
C VAL A 315 6.18 -22.05 22.99
N SER A 316 5.85 -21.83 21.71
CA SER A 316 5.76 -22.91 20.71
C SER A 316 7.13 -23.53 20.40
N PHE A 317 8.17 -22.72 20.25
CA PHE A 317 9.53 -23.20 20.04
C PHE A 317 10.07 -23.95 21.27
N ASN A 318 9.81 -23.43 22.48
CA ASN A 318 10.20 -24.09 23.72
C ASN A 318 9.46 -25.41 23.91
N PHE A 319 8.17 -25.49 23.63
CA PHE A 319 7.41 -26.74 23.76
C PHE A 319 7.95 -27.84 22.84
N PHE A 320 8.23 -27.51 21.58
CA PHE A 320 8.82 -28.46 20.62
C PHE A 320 10.20 -28.92 21.09
N ARG A 321 11.05 -27.98 21.51
CA ARG A 321 12.42 -28.27 21.97
C ARG A 321 12.47 -29.08 23.27
N VAL A 322 11.67 -28.70 24.27
CA VAL A 322 11.52 -29.45 25.55
C VAL A 322 11.16 -30.90 25.26
N SER A 323 10.24 -31.12 24.33
CA SER A 323 9.78 -32.47 23.99
C SER A 323 10.89 -33.30 23.36
N VAL A 324 11.66 -32.73 22.43
CA VAL A 324 12.79 -33.39 21.77
C VAL A 324 13.94 -33.66 22.75
N ASP A 325 14.32 -32.66 23.55
CA ASP A 325 15.42 -32.77 24.53
C ASP A 325 15.05 -33.76 25.65
N TYR A 326 13.79 -33.80 26.09
CA TYR A 326 13.30 -34.81 27.05
C TYR A 326 13.37 -36.21 26.48
N ILE A 327 12.93 -36.42 25.24
CA ILE A 327 12.99 -37.73 24.60
C ILE A 327 14.44 -38.20 24.47
N LEU A 328 15.35 -37.33 24.03
CA LEU A 328 16.77 -37.65 23.94
C LEU A 328 17.40 -37.95 25.31
N ALA A 329 17.15 -37.12 26.31
CA ALA A 329 17.64 -37.34 27.66
C ALA A 329 17.07 -38.64 28.25
N PHE A 330 15.79 -38.96 28.01
CA PHE A 330 15.15 -40.20 28.47
C PHE A 330 15.72 -41.43 27.79
N VAL A 331 16.01 -41.38 26.49
CA VAL A 331 16.68 -42.48 25.78
C VAL A 331 18.06 -42.78 26.38
N VAL A 332 18.80 -41.75 26.81
CA VAL A 332 20.15 -41.92 27.37
C VAL A 332 20.15 -42.34 28.84
N THR A 333 19.28 -41.75 29.66
CA THR A 333 19.30 -41.99 31.11
C THR A 333 18.35 -43.11 31.55
N VAL A 334 17.33 -43.41 30.73
CA VAL A 334 16.22 -44.34 31.03
C VAL A 334 15.51 -43.99 32.35
N ASN A 335 15.63 -42.75 32.81
CA ASN A 335 15.10 -42.30 34.08
C ASN A 335 14.33 -40.98 33.91
N ALA A 336 13.01 -41.05 34.08
CA ALA A 336 12.12 -39.92 33.86
C ALA A 336 12.42 -38.71 34.77
N ALA A 337 12.88 -38.94 36.00
CA ALA A 337 13.19 -37.87 36.94
C ALA A 337 14.51 -37.15 36.59
N ILE A 338 15.55 -37.91 36.22
CA ILE A 338 16.84 -37.35 35.80
C ILE A 338 16.69 -36.62 34.47
N SER A 339 15.97 -37.20 33.50
CA SER A 339 15.66 -36.54 32.22
C SER A 339 14.81 -35.30 32.40
N GLY A 340 13.82 -35.34 33.29
CA GLY A 340 13.02 -34.16 33.62
C GLY A 340 13.88 -33.03 34.16
N TYR A 341 14.82 -33.34 35.07
CA TYR A 341 15.74 -32.35 35.64
C TYR A 341 16.71 -31.75 34.60
N ILE A 342 17.32 -32.60 33.76
CA ILE A 342 18.22 -32.18 32.67
C ILE A 342 17.47 -31.30 31.65
N THR A 343 16.27 -31.72 31.26
CA THR A 343 15.47 -30.96 30.30
C THR A 343 15.03 -29.62 30.87
N ALA A 344 14.56 -29.60 32.12
CA ALA A 344 14.14 -28.36 32.78
C ALA A 344 15.28 -27.33 32.88
N THR A 345 16.51 -27.79 33.17
CA THR A 345 17.67 -26.91 33.24
C THR A 345 18.12 -26.42 31.86
N ILE A 346 18.13 -27.27 30.83
CA ILE A 346 18.46 -26.87 29.45
C ILE A 346 17.43 -25.86 28.93
N VAL A 347 16.16 -26.14 29.13
CA VAL A 347 15.06 -25.30 28.64
C VAL A 347 15.07 -23.94 29.34
N ALA A 348 15.18 -23.89 30.67
CA ALA A 348 15.20 -22.61 31.39
C ALA A 348 16.38 -21.73 30.93
N THR A 349 17.55 -22.33 30.71
CA THR A 349 18.76 -21.58 30.34
C THR A 349 18.75 -21.15 28.87
N HIS A 350 18.33 -22.03 27.95
CA HIS A 350 18.33 -21.75 26.51
C HIS A 350 17.14 -20.89 26.06
N SER A 351 15.97 -21.02 26.68
CA SER A 351 14.78 -20.23 26.33
C SER A 351 15.01 -18.75 26.64
N VAL A 352 15.55 -18.46 27.82
CA VAL A 352 15.85 -17.11 28.26
C VAL A 352 16.97 -16.52 27.40
N ALA A 353 18.06 -17.28 27.17
CA ALA A 353 19.16 -16.84 26.32
C ALA A 353 18.73 -16.59 24.87
N GLN A 354 17.84 -17.41 24.30
CA GLN A 354 17.36 -17.24 22.93
C GLN A 354 16.37 -16.06 22.81
N VAL A 355 15.48 -15.84 23.79
CA VAL A 355 14.64 -14.64 23.82
C VAL A 355 15.50 -13.38 23.90
N PHE A 356 16.49 -13.36 24.80
CA PHE A 356 17.39 -12.23 24.89
C PHE A 356 18.26 -12.09 23.64
N ASN A 357 18.69 -13.18 23.02
CA ASN A 357 19.45 -13.16 21.77
C ASN A 357 18.60 -12.64 20.61
N ASP A 358 17.34 -13.10 20.47
CA ASP A 358 16.44 -12.65 19.41
C ASP A 358 15.99 -11.20 19.66
N MET A 359 15.68 -10.81 20.90
CA MET A 359 15.41 -9.40 21.25
C MET A 359 16.64 -8.52 21.05
N TRP A 360 17.83 -9.02 21.37
CA TRP A 360 19.08 -8.31 21.18
C TRP A 360 19.41 -8.20 19.70
N TRP A 361 19.24 -9.25 18.89
CA TRP A 361 19.44 -9.23 17.44
C TRP A 361 18.38 -8.42 16.71
N ASP A 362 17.11 -8.50 17.09
CA ASP A 362 16.05 -7.67 16.51
C ASP A 362 16.28 -6.21 16.89
N ASN A 363 16.63 -5.88 18.14
CA ASN A 363 17.00 -4.52 18.51
C ASN A 363 18.32 -4.08 17.89
N TYR A 364 19.29 -4.98 17.68
CA TYR A 364 20.57 -4.68 17.07
C TYR A 364 20.43 -4.47 15.55
N ILE A 365 19.66 -5.31 14.87
CA ILE A 365 19.28 -5.18 13.46
C ILE A 365 18.40 -3.94 13.31
N ALA A 366 17.40 -3.72 14.17
CA ALA A 366 16.57 -2.52 14.13
C ALA A 366 17.35 -1.26 14.46
N ALA A 367 18.31 -1.28 15.39
CA ALA A 367 19.20 -0.15 15.69
C ALA A 367 20.27 0.06 14.61
N GLN A 368 20.64 -0.98 13.85
CA GLN A 368 21.41 -0.85 12.62
C GLN A 368 20.54 -0.38 11.44
N ALA A 369 19.25 -0.67 11.46
CA ALA A 369 18.31 -0.33 10.41
C ALA A 369 17.62 1.02 10.62
N THR A 370 17.61 1.59 11.84
CA THR A 370 17.25 3.00 12.10
C THR A 370 18.26 3.97 11.48
N ALA A 371 19.49 3.52 11.21
CA ALA A 371 20.43 4.25 10.36
C ALA A 371 20.14 4.10 8.85
N ASN A 372 19.23 3.19 8.45
CA ASN A 372 19.04 2.70 7.08
C ASN A 372 17.57 2.61 6.61
N SER A 373 16.62 3.40 7.11
CA SER A 373 15.40 3.63 6.30
C SER A 373 15.74 4.58 5.15
N SER A 374 16.59 4.12 4.23
CA SER A 374 17.00 4.87 3.06
C SER A 374 15.76 5.36 2.31
N MET A 375 15.82 6.60 1.84
CA MET A 375 14.84 7.09 0.88
C MET A 375 15.00 6.30 -0.42
N VAL A 376 13.93 5.66 -0.88
CA VAL A 376 13.91 4.92 -2.15
C VAL A 376 12.71 5.42 -2.95
N ASP A 377 12.97 6.42 -3.76
CA ASP A 377 12.01 6.94 -4.72
C ASP A 377 12.11 6.21 -6.05
N PHE A 378 10.97 6.06 -6.71
CA PHE A 378 10.93 5.68 -8.11
C PHE A 378 11.00 6.92 -8.99
N VAL A 379 11.13 6.68 -10.30
CA VAL A 379 11.00 7.75 -11.28
C VAL A 379 9.51 7.94 -11.53
N TYR A 380 8.94 8.99 -10.98
CA TYR A 380 7.49 9.24 -10.99
C TYR A 380 7.02 10.09 -12.16
N ALA A 381 5.69 10.17 -12.30
CA ALA A 381 5.03 11.15 -13.14
C ALA A 381 5.36 12.58 -12.73
N GLY A 382 5.74 13.39 -13.71
CA GLY A 382 5.80 14.82 -13.52
C GLY A 382 6.94 15.30 -12.62
N VAL A 383 7.00 16.62 -12.50
CA VAL A 383 7.91 17.28 -11.55
C VAL A 383 7.08 17.66 -10.35
N ARG A 384 7.61 17.39 -9.16
CA ARG A 384 6.99 17.87 -7.93
C ARG A 384 7.14 19.38 -7.90
N ILE A 385 6.05 20.07 -7.59
CA ILE A 385 6.06 21.52 -7.46
C ILE A 385 7.11 21.92 -6.42
N GLY A 386 8.08 22.74 -6.83
CA GLY A 386 9.18 23.19 -5.97
C GLY A 386 10.46 22.35 -5.99
N GLU A 387 10.53 21.26 -6.77
CA GLU A 387 11.79 20.53 -7.01
C GLU A 387 12.39 20.93 -8.37
N PRO A 388 13.73 21.10 -8.47
CA PRO A 388 14.38 21.25 -9.77
C PRO A 388 14.22 19.94 -10.58
N ALA A 389 13.83 20.09 -11.84
CA ALA A 389 13.64 18.99 -12.80
C ALA A 389 14.92 18.20 -13.09
#